data_AF-A0A8T9QBM3-F1
#
_entry.id   AF-A0A8T9QBM3-F1
#
_cell.length_a   1.000
_cell.length_b   1.000
_cell.length_c   1.000
_cell.angle_alpha   90.00
_cell.angle_beta   90.00
_cell.angle_gamma   90.00
#
_symmetry.space_group_name_H-M   'P 1'
#
loop_
_entity.id
_entity.type
_entity.pdbx_description
1 polymer ?
#
loop_
_entity_poly.entity_id
_entity_poly.type
_entity_poly.pdbx_seq_one_letter_code
_entity_poly.pdbx_strand_id
1 'polypeptide(L)'
;MRLVRQRATEFGVNPNRVGIMGFSAGGHLASTAGTHFTTPAGDTKDNTSVRPDFLVLLYPVISFTDNLAHGGSRKSLLGDAPTTEQVRLYSNEQQVTAQTPQPFWCTPPTTKPW
;
A
#
# COMPACT_ATOMS: atom_id res chain seq x y z
N MET A 1 -2.95 4.80 9.76
CA MET A 1 -4.16 4.06 10.20
C MET A 1 -4.41 4.17 11.70
N ARG A 2 -3.44 3.80 12.55
CA ARG A 2 -3.52 3.88 14.03
C ARG A 2 -4.11 5.17 14.58
N LEU A 3 -3.56 6.32 14.21
CA LEU A 3 -4.04 7.64 14.67
C LEU A 3 -5.54 7.86 14.40
N VAL A 4 -5.99 7.50 13.20
CA VAL A 4 -7.41 7.65 12.81
C VAL A 4 -8.31 6.76 13.65
N ARG A 5 -7.88 5.53 13.95
CA ARG A 5 -8.64 4.61 14.81
C ARG A 5 -8.69 5.08 16.26
N GLN A 6 -7.56 5.57 16.79
CA GLN A 6 -7.49 6.09 18.16
C GLN A 6 -8.34 7.34 18.38
N ARG A 7 -8.45 8.18 17.36
CA ARG A 7 -9.22 9.43 17.39
C ARG A 7 -10.55 9.31 16.66
N ALA A 8 -11.05 8.09 16.44
CA ALA A 8 -12.25 7.86 15.63
C ALA A 8 -13.48 8.60 16.20
N THR A 9 -13.65 8.59 17.52
CA THR A 9 -14.72 9.34 18.22
C THR A 9 -14.62 10.84 17.97
N GLU A 10 -13.41 11.40 18.01
CA GLU A 10 -13.18 12.83 17.77
C GLU A 10 -13.46 13.21 16.31
N PHE A 11 -13.07 12.35 15.37
CA PHE A 11 -13.30 12.58 13.95
C PHE A 11 -14.72 12.23 13.49
N GLY A 12 -15.56 11.67 14.37
CA GLY A 12 -16.91 11.22 14.02
C GLY A 12 -16.93 10.10 13.00
N VAL A 13 -15.88 9.27 12.94
CA VAL A 13 -15.74 8.16 11.98
C VAL A 13 -15.90 6.80 12.65
N ASN A 14 -16.33 5.80 11.88
CA ASN A 14 -16.37 4.42 12.37
C ASN A 14 -14.95 3.81 12.33
N PRO A 15 -14.37 3.39 13.47
CA PRO A 15 -13.00 2.84 13.52
C PRO A 15 -12.82 1.52 12.76
N ASN A 16 -13.92 0.83 12.41
CA ASN A 16 -13.96 -0.42 11.64
C ASN A 16 -14.23 -0.20 10.14
N ARG A 17 -14.27 1.06 9.68
CA ARG A 17 -14.49 1.42 8.28
C ARG A 17 -13.46 2.45 7.83
N VAL A 18 -12.18 2.20 8.12
CA VAL A 18 -11.08 3.10 7.77
C VAL A 18 -10.28 2.50 6.62
N GLY A 19 -10.38 3.10 5.45
CA GLY A 19 -9.61 2.72 4.26
C GLY A 19 -8.47 3.67 3.94
N ILE A 20 -7.67 3.30 2.94
CA ILE A 20 -6.63 4.15 2.36
C ILE A 20 -6.81 4.23 0.85
N MET A 21 -6.66 5.43 0.30
CA MET A 21 -6.69 5.71 -1.13
C MET A 21 -5.32 6.17 -1.59
N GLY A 22 -4.88 5.71 -2.76
CA GLY A 22 -3.60 6.09 -3.32
C GLY A 22 -3.61 6.14 -4.84
N PHE A 23 -2.78 7.04 -5.39
CA PHE A 23 -2.62 7.28 -6.82
C PHE A 23 -1.17 7.07 -7.25
N SER A 24 -0.89 6.34 -8.34
CA SER A 24 0.49 6.15 -8.84
C SER A 24 1.45 5.68 -7.71
N ALA A 25 2.49 6.46 -7.38
CA ALA A 25 3.39 6.20 -6.25
C ALA A 25 2.67 6.21 -4.88
N GLY A 26 1.64 7.04 -4.70
CA GLY A 26 0.75 6.97 -3.54
C GLY A 26 -0.10 5.69 -3.53
N GLY A 27 -0.39 5.13 -4.69
CA GLY A 27 -1.02 3.81 -4.84
C GLY A 27 -0.10 2.69 -4.36
N HIS A 28 1.21 2.82 -4.60
CA HIS A 28 2.21 1.93 -4.01
C HIS A 28 2.17 1.99 -2.48
N LEU A 29 2.22 3.19 -1.90
CA LEU A 29 2.11 3.36 -0.45
C LEU A 29 0.82 2.77 0.12
N ALA A 30 -0.32 3.01 -0.53
CA ALA A 30 -1.61 2.48 -0.12
C ALA A 30 -1.65 0.95 -0.17
N SER A 31 -1.10 0.34 -1.23
CA SER A 31 -1.01 -1.12 -1.34
C SER A 31 -0.04 -1.72 -0.32
N THR A 32 1.12 -1.08 -0.06
CA THR A 32 2.06 -1.47 1.00
C THR A 32 1.37 -1.49 2.37
N ALA A 33 0.55 -0.49 2.69
CA ALA A 33 -0.23 -0.48 3.93
C ALA A 33 -1.24 -1.65 4.01
N GLY A 34 -1.76 -2.11 2.87
CA GLY A 34 -2.69 -3.23 2.76
C GLY A 34 -2.04 -4.61 2.75
N THR A 35 -0.75 -4.72 2.44
CA THR A 35 -0.02 -6.00 2.37
C THR A 35 0.97 -6.20 3.51
N HIS A 36 1.54 -5.13 4.08
CA HIS A 36 2.58 -5.21 5.11
C HIS A 36 2.07 -4.92 6.54
N PHE A 37 0.74 -4.93 6.75
CA PHE A 37 0.14 -4.53 8.03
C PHE A 37 0.49 -5.45 9.23
N THR A 38 1.06 -6.63 8.98
CA THR A 38 1.53 -7.55 10.02
C THR A 38 2.96 -7.23 10.47
N THR A 39 3.72 -6.47 9.68
CA THR A 39 5.04 -5.99 10.07
C THR A 39 4.88 -4.86 11.09
N PRO A 40 5.45 -4.99 12.30
CA PRO A 40 5.37 -3.94 13.31
C PRO A 40 5.95 -2.62 12.78
N ALA A 41 5.20 -1.53 12.93
CA ALA A 41 5.63 -0.19 12.56
C ALA A 41 5.30 0.80 13.71
N GLY A 42 6.28 1.63 14.07
CA GLY A 42 6.15 2.59 15.17
C GLY A 42 6.16 1.94 16.55
N ASP A 43 5.43 2.52 17.52
CA ASP A 43 5.36 2.01 18.89
C ASP A 43 4.68 0.62 18.91
N THR A 44 5.40 -0.38 19.43
CA THR A 44 4.97 -1.78 19.52
C THR A 44 4.15 -2.08 20.76
N LYS A 45 4.08 -1.15 21.72
CA LYS A 45 3.20 -1.27 22.90
C LYS A 45 1.73 -1.01 22.56
N ASP A 46 1.48 -0.38 21.41
CA ASP A 46 0.15 -0.07 20.93
C ASP A 46 -0.42 -1.18 20.04
N ASN A 47 -1.42 -1.88 20.58
CA ASN A 47 -2.13 -2.98 19.94
C ASN A 47 -3.20 -2.52 18.93
N THR A 48 -3.30 -1.23 18.64
CA THR A 48 -4.24 -0.73 17.62
C THR A 48 -3.82 -1.24 16.25
N SER A 49 -4.73 -1.98 15.60
CA SER A 49 -4.53 -2.51 14.25
C SER A 49 -4.15 -1.40 13.26
N VAL A 50 -3.18 -1.68 12.40
CA VAL A 50 -2.77 -0.81 11.29
C VAL A 50 -3.32 -1.26 9.93
N ARG A 51 -3.95 -2.44 9.87
CA ARG A 51 -4.55 -3.00 8.66
C ARG A 51 -5.69 -2.12 8.15
N PRO A 52 -5.68 -1.61 6.91
CA PRO A 52 -6.85 -0.92 6.34
C PRO A 52 -8.06 -1.84 6.22
N ASP A 53 -9.26 -1.29 6.30
CA ASP A 53 -10.50 -2.06 6.12
C ASP A 53 -10.84 -2.24 4.62
N PHE A 54 -10.42 -1.29 3.79
CA PHE A 54 -10.52 -1.33 2.33
C PHE A 54 -9.41 -0.47 1.69
N LEU A 55 -9.12 -0.75 0.41
CA LEU A 55 -8.15 0.01 -0.38
C LEU A 55 -8.85 0.65 -1.59
N VAL A 56 -8.45 1.85 -1.98
CA VAL A 56 -8.80 2.44 -3.27
C VAL A 56 -7.53 2.78 -4.03
N LEU A 57 -7.21 2.01 -5.07
CA LEU A 57 -5.96 2.10 -5.79
C LEU A 57 -6.20 2.63 -7.21
N LEU A 58 -5.74 3.85 -7.47
CA LEU A 58 -5.99 4.55 -8.72
C LEU A 58 -4.67 4.60 -9.50
N TYR A 59 -4.63 3.89 -10.63
CA TYR A 59 -3.43 3.68 -11.45
C TYR A 59 -2.16 3.45 -10.59
N PRO A 60 -2.21 2.48 -9.65
CA PRO A 60 -1.16 2.32 -8.68
C PRO A 60 0.12 1.79 -9.32
N VAL A 61 1.26 2.23 -8.78
CA VAL A 61 2.50 1.47 -8.91
C VAL A 61 2.37 0.27 -7.96
N ILE A 62 2.39 -0.95 -8.50
CA ILE A 62 2.25 -2.19 -7.70
C ILE A 62 3.57 -2.93 -7.59
N SER A 63 4.25 -3.10 -8.73
CA SER A 63 5.47 -3.88 -8.83
C SER A 63 6.70 -3.01 -9.08
N PHE A 64 7.84 -3.42 -8.52
CA PHE A 64 9.15 -2.84 -8.81
C PHE A 64 10.07 -3.78 -9.59
N THR A 65 9.61 -4.99 -9.93
CA THR A 65 10.39 -5.95 -10.73
C THR A 65 10.59 -5.49 -12.17
N ASP A 66 9.63 -4.73 -12.72
CA ASP A 66 9.83 -4.04 -14.00
C ASP A 66 10.73 -2.81 -13.78
N ASN A 67 11.99 -2.95 -14.21
CA ASN A 67 13.01 -1.93 -14.00
C ASN A 67 12.72 -0.63 -14.79
N LEU A 68 11.83 -0.67 -15.79
CA LEU A 68 11.55 0.46 -16.67
C LEU A 68 10.21 1.14 -16.33
N ALA A 69 9.17 0.39 -15.98
CA ALA A 69 7.82 0.94 -15.84
C ALA A 69 7.68 1.97 -14.71
N HIS A 70 8.47 1.87 -13.63
CA HIS A 70 8.32 2.73 -12.44
C HIS A 70 9.65 3.13 -11.78
N GLY A 71 10.72 3.24 -12.57
CA GLY A 71 12.08 3.51 -12.07
C GLY A 71 12.18 4.73 -11.15
N GLY A 72 11.43 5.81 -11.44
CA GLY A 72 11.36 7.00 -10.58
C GLY A 72 10.80 6.69 -9.18
N SER A 73 9.64 6.04 -9.10
CA SER A 73 9.02 5.66 -7.82
C SER A 73 9.86 4.66 -7.05
N ARG A 74 10.46 3.68 -7.73
CA ARG A 74 11.38 2.71 -7.13
C ARG A 74 12.60 3.40 -6.53
N LYS A 75 13.25 4.31 -7.28
CA LYS A 75 14.40 5.09 -6.80
C LYS A 75 14.02 5.99 -5.62
N SER A 76 12.85 6.64 -5.67
CA SER A 76 12.38 7.46 -4.55
C SER A 76 12.17 6.68 -3.26
N LEU A 77 11.69 5.42 -3.35
CA LEU A 77 11.41 4.60 -2.16
C LEU A 77 12.63 3.80 -1.68
N LEU A 78 13.42 3.22 -2.60
CA LEU A 78 14.48 2.25 -2.27
C LEU A 78 15.91 2.78 -2.51
N GLY A 79 16.06 3.96 -3.11
CA GLY A 79 17.36 4.52 -3.48
C GLY A 79 17.95 3.96 -4.77
N ASP A 80 19.22 4.28 -5.02
CA ASP A 80 19.91 4.00 -6.30
C ASP A 80 20.32 2.53 -6.49
N ALA A 81 20.54 1.79 -5.40
CA ALA A 81 21.04 0.41 -5.44
C ALA A 81 20.26 -0.51 -4.49
N PRO A 82 18.95 -0.74 -4.73
CA PRO A 82 18.17 -1.62 -3.89
C PRO A 82 18.59 -3.08 -4.06
N THR A 83 18.57 -3.85 -2.98
CA THR A 83 18.80 -5.29 -3.05
C THR A 83 17.63 -5.99 -3.74
N THR A 84 17.88 -7.16 -4.32
CA THR A 84 16.82 -8.00 -4.90
C THR A 84 15.70 -8.29 -3.90
N GLU A 85 16.06 -8.48 -2.62
CA GLU A 85 15.09 -8.72 -1.56
C GLU A 85 14.23 -7.50 -1.27
N GLN A 86 14.79 -6.28 -1.28
CA GLN A 86 13.99 -5.06 -1.15
C GLN A 86 13.02 -4.89 -2.33
N VAL A 87 13.48 -5.17 -3.55
CA VAL A 87 12.62 -5.11 -4.74
C VAL A 87 11.47 -6.10 -4.62
N ARG A 88 11.76 -7.34 -4.19
CA ARG A 88 10.76 -8.39 -3.98
C ARG A 88 9.76 -8.03 -2.88
N LEU A 89 10.28 -7.53 -1.76
CA LEU A 89 9.49 -7.11 -0.60
C LEU A 89 8.52 -5.98 -0.95
N TYR A 90 8.97 -4.98 -1.71
CA TYR A 90 8.14 -3.85 -2.11
C TYR A 90 7.47 -4.03 -3.48
N SER A 91 7.47 -5.24 -4.04
CA SER A 91 6.59 -5.60 -5.15
C SER A 91 5.32 -6.21 -4.54
N ASN A 92 4.32 -5.34 -4.32
CA ASN A 92 3.22 -5.63 -3.39
C ASN A 92 2.29 -6.76 -3.88
N GLU A 93 2.29 -7.06 -5.18
CA GLU A 93 1.61 -8.24 -5.73
C GLU A 93 2.12 -9.56 -5.15
N GLN A 94 3.37 -9.59 -4.68
CA GLN A 94 4.00 -10.78 -4.09
C GLN A 94 3.73 -10.92 -2.59
N GLN A 95 3.07 -9.92 -1.99
CA GLN A 95 2.82 -9.84 -0.55
C GLN A 95 1.32 -9.98 -0.23
N VAL A 96 0.49 -10.31 -1.23
CA VAL A 96 -0.95 -10.52 -1.07
C VAL A 96 -1.21 -11.80 -0.28
N THR A 97 -2.08 -11.72 0.72
CA THR A 97 -2.52 -12.86 1.52
C THR A 97 -4.04 -12.89 1.60
N ALA A 98 -4.62 -13.95 2.17
CA ALA A 98 -6.05 -14.02 2.46
C ALA A 98 -6.55 -12.90 3.40
N GLN A 99 -5.64 -12.23 4.13
CA GLN A 99 -5.97 -11.13 5.03
C GLN A 99 -5.86 -9.76 4.36
N THR A 100 -5.29 -9.67 3.16
CA THR A 100 -5.19 -8.42 2.41
C THR A 100 -6.59 -7.87 2.13
N PRO A 101 -6.87 -6.60 2.45
CA PRO A 101 -8.20 -6.01 2.22
C PRO A 101 -8.54 -6.00 0.73
N GLN A 102 -9.81 -6.25 0.40
CA GLN A 102 -10.26 -6.21 -0.99
C GLN A 102 -10.10 -4.79 -1.56
N PRO A 103 -9.35 -4.61 -2.67
CA PRO A 103 -9.18 -3.29 -3.26
C PRO A 103 -10.33 -2.96 -4.20
N PHE A 104 -10.72 -1.68 -4.22
CA PHE A 104 -11.31 -1.05 -5.38
C PHE A 104 -10.17 -0.46 -6.22
N TRP A 105 -10.15 -0.73 -7.52
CA TRP A 105 -9.04 -0.32 -8.38
C TRP A 105 -9.53 0.18 -9.73
N CYS A 106 -8.86 1.21 -10.24
CA CYS A 106 -9.14 1.82 -11.54
C CYS A 106 -7.81 2.08 -12.23
N THR A 107 -7.60 1.48 -13.40
CA THR A 107 -6.47 1.77 -14.29
C THR A 107 -6.95 2.62 -15.47
N PRO A 108 -6.12 3.53 -16.02
CA PRO A 108 -6.45 4.19 -17.27
C PRO A 108 -6.64 3.13 -18.36
N PRO A 109 -7.48 3.39 -19.38
CA PRO A 109 -7.61 2.51 -20.52
C PRO A 109 -6.23 2.28 -21.14
N THR A 110 -5.79 1.02 -21.16
CA THR A 110 -4.49 0.66 -21.74
C THR A 110 -4.58 0.76 -23.26
N THR A 111 -3.90 1.74 -23.86
CA THR A 111 -3.68 1.80 -25.32
C THR A 111 -2.54 0.87 -25.75
N LYS A 112 -2.58 -0.40 -25.34
CA LYS A 112 -1.74 -1.44 -25.95
C LYS A 112 -2.58 -2.70 -26.18
N PRO A 113 -2.78 -3.11 -27.45
CA PRO A 113 -3.32 -4.42 -27.74
C PRO A 113 -2.28 -5.49 -27.38
N TRP A 114 -2.79 -6.65 -26.98
CA TRP A 114 -2.03 -7.88 -26.79
C TRP A 114 -1.16 -8.23 -28.00
#